data_AF-A0A0Q5W986-F1
#
_entry.id   AF-A0A0Q5W986-F1
#
_cell.length_a   1.000
_cell.length_b   1.000
_cell.length_c   1.000
_cell.angle_alpha   90.00
_cell.angle_beta   90.00
_cell.angle_gamma   90.00
#
_symmetry.space_group_name_H-M   'P 1'
#
loop_
_entity.id
_entity.type
_entity.pdbx_description
1 polymer ?
#
loop_
_entity_poly.entity_id
_entity_poly.type
_entity_poly.pdbx_seq_one_letter_code
_entity_poly.pdbx_strand_id
1 'polypeptide(L)' 'MKLPSIACLIFAILGCVTALKNPVCGIKYRGVGLCKMLITKIVYIPSENKCKTVHITGCSAEGTFFKSIKECEAECKEC' A
#
# COMPACT_ATOMS: atom_id res chain seq x y z
N MET A 1 -32.63 -30.41 3.26
CA MET A 1 -32.08 -30.49 1.88
C MET A 1 -31.69 -29.14 1.24
N LYS A 2 -31.60 -28.00 1.97
CA LYS A 2 -31.17 -26.68 1.41
C LYS A 2 -29.92 -26.08 2.08
N LEU A 3 -29.45 -26.74 3.15
CA LEU A 3 -28.37 -26.25 4.02
C LEU A 3 -26.96 -26.23 3.39
N PRO A 4 -26.55 -27.16 2.49
CA PRO A 4 -25.20 -27.10 1.92
C PRO A 4 -25.07 -26.02 0.82
N SER A 5 -26.18 -25.66 0.17
CA SER A 5 -26.18 -24.70 -0.93
C SER A 5 -25.96 -23.25 -0.47
N ILE A 6 -26.43 -22.92 0.74
CA ILE A 6 -26.26 -21.59 1.34
C ILE A 6 -24.82 -21.41 1.84
N ALA A 7 -24.21 -22.47 2.40
CA ALA A 7 -22.83 -22.45 2.86
C ALA A 7 -21.82 -22.18 1.73
N CYS A 8 -22.03 -22.75 0.54
CA CYS A 8 -21.20 -22.47 -0.64
C CYS A 8 -21.32 -21.03 -1.16
N LEU A 9 -22.51 -20.43 -1.08
CA LEU A 9 -22.73 -19.04 -1.47
C LEU A 9 -21.97 -18.08 -0.55
N ILE A 10 -21.95 -18.34 0.76
CA ILE A 10 -21.24 -17.51 1.75
C ILE A 10 -19.71 -17.61 1.58
N PHE A 11 -19.19 -18.76 1.17
CA PHE A 11 -17.75 -18.94 0.91
C PHE A 11 -17.29 -18.22 -0.37
N ALA A 12 -18.15 -18.08 -1.38
CA ALA A 12 -17.83 -17.39 -2.63
C ALA A 12 -17.74 -15.86 -2.46
N ILE A 13 -18.54 -15.27 -1.56
CA ILE A 13 -18.46 -13.83 -1.24
C ILE A 13 -17.34 -13.47 -0.27
N LEU A 14 -16.86 -14.41 0.57
CA LEU A 14 -15.77 -14.15 1.50
C LEU A 14 -14.37 -14.19 0.87
N GLY A 15 -14.23 -14.80 -0.31
CA GLY A 15 -12.93 -14.99 -0.99
C GLY A 15 -12.20 -13.70 -1.38
N CYS A 16 -12.92 -12.59 -1.54
CA CYS A 16 -12.32 -11.29 -1.87
C CYS A 16 -12.03 -10.40 -0.64
N VAL A 17 -12.52 -10.75 0.55
CA VAL A 17 -12.59 -9.79 1.68
C VAL A 17 -11.31 -9.73 2.52
N THR A 18 -10.35 -10.64 2.31
CA THR A 18 -9.12 -10.67 3.15
C THR A 18 -7.85 -10.84 2.32
N ALA A 19 -7.62 -9.92 1.38
CA ALA A 19 -6.23 -9.59 1.05
C ALA A 19 -5.60 -9.01 2.33
N LEU A 20 -4.62 -9.70 2.90
CA LEU A 20 -3.88 -9.23 4.07
C LEU A 20 -3.20 -7.90 3.71
N LYS A 21 -3.83 -6.78 4.08
CA LYS A 21 -3.28 -5.45 3.86
C LYS A 21 -1.92 -5.36 4.55
N ASN A 22 -0.85 -5.37 3.76
CA ASN A 22 0.50 -5.34 4.28
C ASN A 22 0.70 -4.05 5.10
N PRO A 23 1.14 -4.12 6.37
CA PRO A 23 1.24 -2.95 7.25
C PRO A 23 2.14 -1.85 6.65
N VAL A 24 3.07 -2.19 5.77
CA VAL A 24 3.97 -1.24 5.11
C VAL A 24 3.23 -0.25 4.19
N CYS A 25 2.05 -0.61 3.69
CA CYS A 25 1.24 0.19 2.76
C CYS A 25 0.47 1.33 3.44
N GLY A 26 0.44 1.39 4.77
CA GLY A 26 -0.24 2.44 5.54
C GLY A 26 0.69 3.49 6.17
N ILE A 27 2.00 3.34 6.02
CA ILE A 27 2.99 4.15 6.75
C ILE A 27 3.12 5.53 6.11
N LYS A 28 2.96 6.59 6.92
CA LYS A 28 3.21 7.97 6.49
C LYS A 28 4.71 8.19 6.30
N TYR A 29 5.09 8.90 5.25
CA TYR A 29 6.47 9.30 5.00
C TYR A 29 6.70 10.75 5.42
N ARG A 30 7.93 11.07 5.84
CA ARG A 30 8.35 12.44 6.16
C ARG A 30 9.82 12.69 5.86
N GLY A 31 10.16 13.95 5.63
CA GLY A 31 11.54 14.42 5.62
C GLY A 31 12.06 14.62 7.04
N VAL A 32 13.31 14.29 7.27
CA VAL A 32 14.02 14.45 8.55
C VAL A 32 15.14 15.47 8.38
N GLY A 33 15.22 16.43 9.29
CA GLY A 33 16.22 17.50 9.29
C GLY A 33 15.85 18.71 8.42
N LEU A 34 16.60 19.82 8.58
CA LEU A 34 16.32 21.11 7.95
C LEU A 34 17.08 21.33 6.62
N CYS A 35 17.70 20.29 6.07
CA CYS A 35 18.36 20.38 4.77
C CYS A 35 17.34 20.66 3.66
N LYS A 36 17.74 21.44 2.65
CA LYS A 36 16.92 21.72 1.46
C LYS A 36 17.18 20.74 0.31
N MET A 37 17.59 19.51 0.64
CA MET A 37 17.81 18.47 -0.36
C MET A 37 16.47 17.87 -0.79
N LEU A 38 16.32 17.61 -2.09
CA LEU A 38 15.15 16.95 -2.66
C LEU A 38 15.41 15.44 -2.74
N ILE A 39 14.64 14.66 -2.01
CA ILE A 39 14.76 13.20 -1.95
C ILE A 39 13.59 12.59 -2.71
N THR A 40 13.88 11.90 -3.81
CA THR A 40 12.87 11.22 -4.64
C THR A 40 12.67 9.80 -4.16
N LYS A 41 11.43 9.42 -3.83
CA LYS A 41 11.05 8.08 -3.35
C LYS A 41 9.75 7.61 -3.98
N ILE A 42 9.54 6.30 -3.99
CA ILE A 42 8.28 5.69 -4.42
C ILE A 42 7.51 5.26 -3.18
N VAL A 43 6.25 5.68 -3.08
CA VAL A 43 5.36 5.42 -1.95
C VAL A 43 4.00 4.97 -2.46
N TYR A 44 3.29 4.18 -1.67
CA TYR A 44 1.89 3.85 -1.92
C TYR A 44 1.00 4.90 -1.25
N ILE A 45 0.01 5.41 -1.99
CA ILE A 45 -0.98 6.36 -1.50
C ILE A 45 -2.31 5.62 -1.33
N PRO A 46 -2.68 5.21 -0.09
CA PRO A 46 -3.87 4.39 0.15
C PRO A 46 -5.17 5.11 -0.22
N SER A 47 -5.22 6.43 -0.08
CA SER A 47 -6.39 7.24 -0.48
C SER A 47 -6.68 7.20 -1.98
N GLU A 48 -5.68 6.88 -2.80
CA GLU A 48 -5.80 6.84 -4.26
C GLU A 48 -5.68 5.42 -4.83
N ASN A 49 -5.42 4.43 -3.98
CA ASN A 49 -5.02 3.06 -4.35
C ASN A 49 -3.92 3.04 -5.44
N LYS A 50 -2.90 3.89 -5.31
CA LYS A 50 -1.86 4.09 -6.34
C LYS A 50 -0.47 4.25 -5.75
N CYS A 51 0.51 3.67 -6.43
CA CYS A 51 1.93 3.93 -6.21
C CYS A 51 2.38 5.16 -6.98
N LYS A 52 3.10 6.08 -6.31
CA LYS A 52 3.59 7.31 -6.94
C LYS A 52 5.03 7.62 -6.52
N THR A 53 5.72 8.29 -7.41
CA THR A 53 6.98 8.96 -7.10
C THR A 53 6.68 10.29 -6.40
N VAL A 54 7.24 10.48 -5.21
CA VAL A 54 7.10 11.69 -4.40
C VAL A 54 8.45 12.33 -4.15
N HIS A 55 8.44 13.64 -3.96
CA HIS A 55 9.62 14.41 -3.59
C HIS A 55 9.49 14.87 -2.14
N ILE A 56 10.49 14.55 -1.34
CA ILE A 56 10.52 14.82 0.09
C ILE A 56 11.70 15.76 0.35
N THR A 57 11.45 16.88 1.01
CA THR A 57 12.51 17.80 1.41
C THR A 57 13.05 17.39 2.78
N GLY A 58 14.36 17.26 2.91
CA GLY A 58 15.02 16.97 4.19
C GLY A 58 16.46 16.51 4.01
N CYS A 59 17.15 16.22 5.12
CA CYS A 59 18.46 15.56 5.09
C CYS A 59 18.32 14.05 4.86
N SER A 60 17.20 13.47 5.29
CA SER A 60 16.86 12.07 5.12
C SER A 60 15.35 11.91 5.01
N ALA A 61 14.87 10.73 4.61
CA ALA A 61 13.45 10.44 4.55
C ALA A 61 13.14 9.22 5.42
N GLU A 62 12.07 9.29 6.18
CA GLU A 62 11.56 8.21 7.05
C GLU A 62 10.21 7.74 6.51
N GLY A 63 9.98 6.42 6.51
CA GLY A 63 8.77 5.79 5.99
C GLY A 63 9.08 4.52 5.19
N THR A 64 8.04 3.93 4.59
CA THR A 64 8.18 2.83 3.63
C THR A 64 8.46 3.40 2.25
N PHE A 65 9.54 2.96 1.62
CA PHE A 65 9.87 3.34 0.25
C PHE A 65 10.15 2.10 -0.59
N PHE A 66 9.60 2.08 -1.79
CA PHE A 66 9.80 0.99 -2.75
C PHE A 66 10.90 1.34 -3.74
N LYS A 67 11.53 0.31 -4.32
CA LYS A 67 12.56 0.49 -5.35
C LYS A 67 11.97 0.81 -6.71
N SER A 68 10.73 0.37 -6.97
CA SER A 68 10.06 0.55 -8.24
C SER A 68 8.54 0.60 -8.09
N ILE A 69 7.84 1.19 -9.07
CA ILE A 69 6.37 1.25 -9.09
C ILE A 69 5.78 -0.16 -9.12
N LYS A 70 6.36 -1.05 -9.92
CA LYS A 70 5.91 -2.44 -10.04
C LYS A 70 6.00 -3.21 -8.70
N GLU A 71 7.08 -3.03 -7.96
CA GLU A 71 7.24 -3.63 -6.62
C GLU A 71 6.20 -3.08 -5.65
N CYS A 72 5.98 -1.76 -5.66
CA CYS A 72 4.96 -1.11 -4.85
C CYS A 72 3.55 -1.60 -5.18
N GLU A 73 3.20 -1.72 -6.47
CA GLU A 73 1.88 -2.18 -6.88
C GLU A 73 1.66 -3.65 -6.56
N ALA A 74 2.68 -4.50 -6.73
CA ALA A 74 2.59 -5.91 -6.36
C ALA A 74 2.38 -6.12 -4.86
N GLU A 75 2.91 -5.23 -4.02
CA GLU A 75 2.82 -5.34 -2.56
C GLU A 75 1.56 -4.71 -1.96
N CYS A 76 1.11 -3.58 -2.53
CA CYS A 76 0.12 -2.71 -1.88
C CYS A 76 -1.14 -2.42 -2.68
N LYS A 77 -1.18 -2.73 -3.98
CA LYS A 77 -2.34 -2.40 -4.81
C LYS A 77 -3.41 -3.46 -4.57
N GLU A 78 -4.50 -3.04 -3.95
CA GLU A 78 -5.67 -3.87 -3.72
C GLU A 78 -6.43 -4.03 -5.06
N CYS A 79 -6.85 -5.27 -5.37
CA CYS A 79 -7.67 -5.64 -6.54
C CYS A 79 -9.16 -5.40 -6.30
#